data_AF-A0A928W879-F1
#
_entry.id   AF-A0A928W879-F1
#
_cell.length_a   1.000
_cell.length_b   1.000
_cell.length_c   1.000
_cell.angle_alpha   90.00
_cell.angle_beta   90.00
_cell.angle_gamma   90.00
#
_symmetry.space_group_name_H-M   'P 1'
#
loop_
_entity.id
_entity.type
_entity.pdbx_description
1 polymer ?
#
loop_
_entity_poly.entity_id
_entity_poly.type
_entity_poly.pdbx_seq_one_letter_code
_entity_poly.pdbx_strand_id
1 'polypeptide(L)'
;MSETSIPKDSRIDLRVTSEQKALLEKAASIKGVSLSAYTLLHLLPLAQKDIEERERLTLSNRDRDLFLTALENPPELKGKLKSAIADYQTKYGK
;
A
#
# COMPACT_ATOMS: atom_id res chain seq x y z
N MET A 1 22.74 28.67 -3.04
CA MET A 1 22.77 27.31 -2.48
C MET A 1 21.95 26.46 -3.43
N SER A 2 22.60 25.64 -4.26
CA SER A 2 21.91 24.86 -5.28
C SER A 2 21.31 23.62 -4.65
N GLU A 3 19.98 23.50 -4.66
CA GLU A 3 19.30 22.23 -4.36
C GLU A 3 19.69 21.22 -5.44
N THR A 4 20.44 20.19 -5.05
CA THR A 4 20.70 19.05 -5.92
C THR A 4 19.41 18.26 -6.05
N SER A 5 18.66 18.46 -7.14
CA SER A 5 17.46 17.68 -7.43
C SER A 5 17.82 16.21 -7.64
N ILE A 6 17.08 15.31 -7.01
CA ILE A 6 17.22 13.86 -7.24
C ILE A 6 17.02 13.58 -8.73
N PRO A 7 17.97 12.92 -9.43
CA PRO A 7 17.86 12.66 -10.86
C PRO A 7 16.67 11.73 -11.16
N LYS A 8 15.88 12.08 -12.16
CA LYS A 8 14.79 11.24 -12.70
C LYS A 8 15.36 10.27 -13.74
N ASP A 9 16.02 9.22 -13.26
CA ASP A 9 16.74 8.24 -14.11
C ASP A 9 15.88 7.06 -14.61
N SER A 10 14.71 6.86 -13.99
CA SER A 10 13.82 5.73 -14.24
C SER A 10 12.65 6.13 -15.15
N ARG A 11 12.24 5.23 -16.06
CA ARG A 11 11.17 5.47 -17.05
C ARG A 11 9.97 4.55 -16.81
N ILE A 12 8.78 5.05 -17.14
CA ILE A 12 7.53 4.30 -17.18
C ILE A 12 7.03 4.33 -18.62
N ASP A 13 6.90 3.15 -19.23
CA ASP A 13 6.37 3.00 -20.58
C ASP A 13 4.88 2.64 -20.54
N LEU A 14 4.04 3.44 -21.20
CA LEU A 14 2.59 3.23 -21.26
C LEU A 14 2.13 3.11 -22.72
N ARG A 15 1.39 2.05 -23.02
CA ARG A 15 0.66 1.93 -24.29
C ARG A 15 -0.79 2.30 -24.05
N VAL A 16 -1.28 3.25 -24.83
CA VAL A 16 -2.66 3.77 -24.74
C VAL A 16 -3.26 3.87 -26.13
N THR A 17 -4.58 3.86 -26.22
CA THR A 17 -5.27 4.17 -27.47
C THR A 17 -5.15 5.66 -27.79
N SER A 18 -5.38 6.03 -29.06
CA SER A 18 -5.40 7.45 -29.46
C SER A 18 -6.44 8.26 -28.71
N GLU A 19 -7.60 7.67 -28.41
CA GLU A 19 -8.67 8.30 -27.64
C GLU A 19 -8.25 8.56 -26.19
N GLN A 20 -7.65 7.57 -25.53
CA GLN A 20 -7.13 7.71 -24.17
C GLN A 20 -6.04 8.80 -24.11
N LYS A 21 -5.13 8.82 -25.09
CA LYS A 21 -4.09 9.85 -25.18
C LYS A 21 -4.70 11.25 -25.31
N ALA A 22 -5.64 11.44 -26.24
CA ALA A 22 -6.27 12.74 -26.47
C ALA A 22 -7.03 13.24 -25.23
N LEU A 23 -7.70 12.34 -24.51
CA LEU A 23 -8.37 12.66 -23.25
C LEU A 23 -7.37 13.16 -22.20
N LEU A 24 -6.27 12.43 -21.99
CA LEU A 24 -5.26 12.78 -21.00
C LEU A 24 -4.53 14.08 -21.36
N GLU A 25 -4.22 14.31 -22.64
CA GLU A 25 -3.61 15.55 -23.12
C GLU A 25 -4.52 16.76 -22.91
N LYS A 26 -5.83 16.61 -23.18
CA LYS A 26 -6.82 17.66 -22.90
C LYS A 26 -6.87 17.98 -21.41
N ALA A 27 -6.88 16.97 -20.55
CA ALA A 27 -6.92 17.17 -19.10
C ALA A 27 -5.63 17.82 -18.57
N ALA A 28 -4.46 17.40 -19.07
CA ALA A 28 -3.17 18.00 -18.76
C ALA A 28 -3.11 19.48 -19.18
N SER A 29 -3.62 19.79 -20.38
CA SER A 29 -3.71 21.16 -20.90
C SER A 29 -4.59 22.05 -20.02
N ILE A 30 -5.78 21.58 -19.61
CA ILE A 30 -6.66 22.31 -18.68
C ILE A 30 -5.96 22.58 -17.33
N LYS A 31 -5.13 21.65 -16.86
CA LYS A 31 -4.34 21.81 -15.62
C LYS A 31 -3.07 22.61 -15.78
N GLY A 32 -2.69 22.98 -17.01
CA GLY A 32 -1.46 23.74 -17.30
C GLY A 32 -0.17 22.95 -17.03
N VAL A 33 -0.21 21.62 -17.15
CA VAL A 33 0.94 20.74 -16.90
C VAL A 33 1.21 19.82 -18.09
N SER A 34 2.40 19.22 -18.17
CA SER A 34 2.70 18.22 -19.21
C SER A 34 1.87 16.96 -19.01
N LEU A 35 1.68 16.17 -20.07
CA LEU A 35 1.03 14.87 -19.99
C LEU A 35 1.71 13.95 -18.96
N SER A 36 3.04 13.93 -18.92
CA SER A 36 3.79 13.13 -17.95
C SER A 36 3.56 13.59 -16.50
N ALA A 37 3.56 14.90 -16.26
CA ALA A 37 3.28 15.46 -14.94
C ALA A 37 1.83 15.19 -14.50
N TYR A 38 0.88 15.35 -15.41
CA TYR A 38 -0.53 15.02 -15.17
C TYR A 38 -0.69 13.54 -14.79
N THR A 39 -0.07 12.63 -15.55
CA THR A 39 -0.13 11.20 -15.25
C THR A 39 0.45 10.89 -13.87
N LEU A 40 1.62 11.42 -13.52
CA LEU A 40 2.22 11.17 -12.21
C LEU A 40 1.40 11.77 -11.05
N LEU A 41 0.86 12.98 -11.25
CA LEU A 41 0.02 13.67 -10.26
C LEU A 41 -1.20 12.82 -9.85
N HIS A 42 -1.76 12.07 -10.79
CA HIS A 42 -2.94 11.23 -10.55
C HIS A 42 -2.59 9.78 -10.21
N LEU A 43 -1.54 9.21 -10.79
CA LEU A 43 -1.19 7.80 -10.59
C LEU A 43 -0.53 7.54 -9.24
N LEU A 44 0.34 8.44 -8.77
CA LEU A 44 1.07 8.23 -7.50
C LEU A 44 0.16 8.15 -6.28
N PRO A 45 -0.84 9.05 -6.08
CA PRO A 45 -1.74 8.94 -4.94
C PRO A 45 -2.59 7.67 -4.96
N LEU A 46 -2.99 7.21 -6.16
CA LEU A 46 -3.73 5.96 -6.31
C LEU A 46 -2.87 4.76 -5.93
N ALA A 47 -1.64 4.69 -6.44
CA ALA A 47 -0.71 3.62 -6.08
C ALA A 47 -0.42 3.59 -4.56
N GLN A 48 -0.22 4.76 -3.94
CA GLN A 48 -0.03 4.88 -2.49
C GLN A 48 -1.25 4.33 -1.73
N LYS A 49 -2.45 4.72 -2.15
CA LYS A 49 -3.69 4.25 -1.53
C LYS A 49 -3.87 2.73 -1.67
N ASP A 50 -3.60 2.17 -2.85
CA ASP A 50 -3.73 0.73 -3.10
C ASP A 50 -2.78 -0.11 -2.22
N ILE A 51 -1.59 0.43 -1.91
CA ILE A 51 -0.64 -0.17 -0.98
C ILE A 51 -1.17 -0.05 0.45
N GLU A 52 -1.58 1.14 0.87
CA GLU A 52 -2.08 1.39 2.22
C GLU A 52 -3.31 0.54 2.55
N GLU A 53 -4.23 0.36 1.62
CA GLU A 53 -5.41 -0.49 1.81
C GLU A 53 -5.07 -1.96 2.06
N ARG A 54 -3.95 -2.45 1.51
CA ARG A 54 -3.48 -3.83 1.74
C ARG A 54 -2.64 -3.97 2.99
N GLU A 55 -1.82 -2.98 3.30
CA GLU A 55 -0.81 -3.08 4.35
C GLU A 55 -1.30 -2.54 5.70
N ARG A 56 -2.33 -1.70 5.73
CA ARG A 56 -2.80 -1.04 6.93
C ARG A 56 -4.12 -1.63 7.42
N LEU A 57 -4.08 -2.25 8.61
CA LEU A 57 -5.28 -2.58 9.37
C LEU A 57 -5.71 -1.35 10.19
N THR A 58 -6.86 -0.74 9.85
CA THR A 58 -7.43 0.34 10.65
C THR A 58 -8.44 -0.23 11.64
N LEU A 59 -8.15 -0.10 12.93
CA LEU A 59 -9.01 -0.59 14.02
C LEU A 59 -9.99 0.47 14.48
N SER A 60 -11.20 0.06 14.86
CA SER A 60 -12.10 0.92 15.64
C SER A 60 -11.48 1.20 17.02
N ASN A 61 -11.94 2.23 17.74
CA ASN A 61 -11.44 2.49 19.10
C ASN A 61 -11.60 1.27 20.02
N ARG A 62 -12.73 0.56 19.91
CA ARG A 62 -12.98 -0.68 20.66
C ARG A 62 -11.95 -1.77 20.32
N ASP A 63 -11.70 -2.00 19.03
CA ASP A 63 -10.79 -3.07 18.60
C ASP A 63 -9.34 -2.71 18.89
N ARG A 64 -8.99 -1.42 18.82
CA ARG A 64 -7.70 -0.89 19.26
C ARG A 64 -7.47 -1.19 20.73
N ASP A 65 -8.43 -0.85 21.59
CA ASP A 65 -8.29 -1.05 23.04
C ASP A 65 -8.18 -2.55 23.38
N LEU A 66 -8.94 -3.40 22.67
CA LEU A 66 -8.83 -4.86 22.79
C LEU A 66 -7.45 -5.36 22.35
N PHE A 67 -6.96 -4.89 21.21
CA PHE A 67 -5.65 -5.26 20.67
C PHE A 67 -4.52 -4.84 21.61
N LEU A 68 -4.54 -3.60 22.11
CA LEU A 68 -3.55 -3.10 23.06
C LEU A 68 -3.60 -3.88 24.38
N THR A 69 -4.80 -4.15 24.91
CA THR A 69 -4.95 -4.97 26.13
C THR A 69 -4.36 -6.37 25.94
N ALA A 70 -4.56 -6.99 24.78
CA ALA A 70 -4.01 -8.31 24.47
C ALA A 70 -2.47 -8.30 24.30
N LEU A 71 -1.88 -7.18 23.86
CA LEU A 71 -0.42 -7.02 23.83
C LEU A 71 0.17 -6.81 25.22
N GLU A 72 -0.48 -6.01 26.06
CA GLU A 72 -0.06 -5.74 27.44
C GLU A 72 -0.26 -6.95 28.36
N ASN A 73 -1.35 -7.70 28.15
CA ASN A 73 -1.71 -8.88 28.93
C ASN A 73 -1.94 -10.07 27.99
N PRO A 74 -0.86 -10.68 27.46
CA PRO A 74 -0.98 -11.80 26.53
C PRO A 74 -1.80 -12.94 27.14
N PRO A 75 -2.87 -13.41 26.48
CA PRO A 75 -3.66 -14.51 27.00
C PRO A 75 -2.85 -15.81 26.96
N GLU A 76 -3.03 -16.65 27.98
CA GLU A 76 -2.44 -17.97 27.99
C GLU A 76 -2.94 -18.82 26.79
N LEU A 77 -2.01 -19.50 26.13
CA LEU A 77 -2.31 -20.41 25.02
C LEU A 77 -3.15 -21.61 25.51
N LYS A 78 -4.41 -21.69 25.09
CA LYS A 78 -5.36 -22.74 25.52
C LYS A 78 -6.11 -23.39 24.37
N GLY A 79 -6.66 -24.57 24.64
CA GLY A 79 -7.58 -25.28 23.74
C GLY A 79 -6.95 -25.72 22.42
N LYS A 80 -7.76 -25.68 21.34
CA LYS A 80 -7.41 -26.25 20.02
C LYS A 80 -6.15 -25.63 19.41
N LEU A 81 -5.86 -24.36 19.68
CA LEU A 81 -4.67 -23.69 19.16
C LEU A 81 -3.38 -24.30 19.74
N LYS A 82 -3.38 -24.65 21.04
CA LYS A 82 -2.24 -25.31 21.68
C LYS A 82 -1.97 -26.70 21.09
N SER A 83 -3.03 -27.49 20.88
CA SER A 83 -2.93 -28.81 20.24
C SER A 83 -2.42 -28.70 18.81
N ALA A 84 -2.96 -27.77 18.01
CA ALA A 84 -2.53 -27.57 16.62
C ALA A 84 -1.05 -27.17 16.49
N ILE A 85 -0.54 -26.34 17.41
CA ILE A 85 0.89 -25.98 17.47
C ILE A 85 1.74 -27.21 17.81
N ALA A 86 1.32 -28.02 18.78
CA ALA A 86 2.04 -29.25 19.16
C ALA A 86 2.05 -30.30 18.01
N ASP A 87 0.93 -30.46 17.32
CA ASP A 87 0.81 -31.35 16.16
C ASP A 87 1.73 -30.88 15.03
N TYR A 88 1.76 -29.58 14.75
CA TYR A 88 2.65 -28.98 13.75
C TYR A 88 4.12 -29.20 14.10
N GLN A 89 4.53 -28.94 15.35
CA GLN A 89 5.89 -29.17 15.83
C GLN A 89 6.29 -30.64 15.76
N THR A 90 5.37 -31.57 16.06
CA THR A 90 5.63 -33.01 15.96
C THR A 90 5.80 -33.47 14.51
N LYS A 91 5.05 -32.87 13.58
CA LYS A 91 5.04 -33.26 12.17
C LYS A 91 6.14 -32.60 11.33
N TYR A 92 6.59 -31.39 11.71
CA TYR A 92 7.51 -30.58 10.91
C TYR A 92 8.69 -29.99 11.70
N GLY A 93 8.74 -30.16 13.02
CA GLY A 93 9.86 -29.73 13.85
C GLY A 93 11.05 -30.65 13.66
N LYS A 94 12.10 -30.14 12.99
CA LYS A 94 13.47 -30.62 13.18
C LYS A 94 14.08 -29.92 14.39
#